data_AF-A0A1W9P6L3-F1
#
_entry.id   AF-A0A1W9P6L3-F1
#
_cell.length_a   1.000
_cell.length_b   1.000
_cell.length_c   1.000
_cell.angle_alpha   90.00
_cell.angle_beta   90.00
_cell.angle_gamma   90.00
#
_symmetry.space_group_name_H-M   'P 1'
#
loop_
_entity.id
_entity.type
_entity.pdbx_description
1 polymer ?
#
loop_
_entity_poly.entity_id
_entity_poly.type
_entity_poly.pdbx_seq_one_letter_code
_entity_poly.pdbx_strand_id
1 'polypeptide(L)'
;LEDKIILPKWEKKANPSWFGFPITVREDIDIKKVIEKLEEAGIETRKLFAGNILKQPAFLDIPHRIVGNFKNTDEIMTRTFFFGVYPGLTEEMREYVVEVVRKLLKEL
;
A
#
# COMPACT_ATOMS: atom_id res chain seq x y z
N LEU A 1 7.95 1.10 -14.21
CA LEU A 1 7.14 1.15 -12.97
C LEU A 1 7.53 0.06 -11.99
N GLU A 2 7.82 -1.17 -12.41
CA GLU A 2 8.25 -2.26 -11.50
C GLU A 2 9.56 -1.96 -10.73
N ASP A 3 10.37 -1.06 -11.30
CA ASP A 3 11.56 -0.44 -10.70
C ASP A 3 11.23 0.50 -9.53
N LYS A 4 9.98 0.97 -9.42
CA LYS A 4 9.52 1.95 -8.41
C LYS A 4 8.48 1.39 -7.45
N ILE A 5 7.66 0.45 -7.89
CA ILE A 5 6.59 -0.14 -7.09
C ILE A 5 6.55 -1.66 -7.21
N ILE A 6 6.00 -2.29 -6.18
CA ILE A 6 5.66 -3.71 -6.14
C ILE A 6 4.15 -3.81 -6.17
N LEU A 7 3.64 -4.49 -7.19
CA LEU A 7 2.21 -4.79 -7.35
C LEU A 7 1.83 -6.08 -6.60
N PRO A 8 0.57 -6.21 -6.19
CA PRO A 8 0.12 -7.39 -5.49
C PRO A 8 0.22 -8.61 -6.41
N LYS A 9 0.66 -9.73 -5.82
CA LYS A 9 0.66 -11.04 -6.46
C LYS A 9 -0.22 -11.96 -5.66
N TRP A 10 -0.91 -12.86 -6.34
CA TRP A 10 -1.75 -13.87 -5.73
C TRP A 10 -1.45 -15.23 -6.34
N GLU A 11 -1.83 -16.28 -5.61
CA GLU A 11 -1.63 -17.66 -6.06
C GLU A 11 -2.48 -17.98 -7.29
N LYS A 12 -1.94 -18.81 -8.20
CA LYS A 12 -2.61 -19.15 -9.47
C LYS A 12 -4.01 -19.76 -9.28
N LYS A 13 -4.23 -20.42 -8.16
CA LYS A 13 -5.52 -21.06 -7.81
C LYS A 13 -6.50 -20.12 -7.09
N ALA A 14 -6.07 -18.90 -6.76
CA ALA A 14 -6.90 -17.93 -6.07
C ALA A 14 -7.70 -17.09 -7.07
N ASN A 15 -8.95 -16.76 -6.70
CA ASN A 15 -9.77 -15.75 -7.34
C ASN A 15 -10.13 -14.66 -6.30
N PRO A 16 -9.25 -13.68 -6.05
CA PRO A 16 -9.44 -12.75 -4.95
C PRO A 16 -10.65 -11.83 -5.17
N SER A 17 -11.56 -11.79 -4.21
CA SER A 17 -12.53 -10.70 -4.08
C SER A 17 -11.84 -9.56 -3.33
N TRP A 18 -11.37 -8.56 -4.06
CA TRP A 18 -10.51 -7.52 -3.51
C TRP A 18 -11.28 -6.54 -2.62
N PHE A 19 -10.81 -6.37 -1.38
CA PHE A 19 -11.25 -5.30 -0.48
C PHE A 19 -10.60 -3.95 -0.83
N GLY A 20 -9.33 -3.99 -1.23
CA GLY A 20 -8.51 -2.83 -1.59
C GLY A 20 -7.38 -3.28 -2.50
N PHE A 21 -6.74 -2.32 -3.18
CA PHE A 21 -5.62 -2.58 -4.08
C PHE A 21 -4.31 -2.08 -3.45
N PRO A 22 -3.51 -2.95 -2.80
CA PRO A 22 -2.29 -2.53 -2.13
C PRO A 22 -1.14 -2.32 -3.12
N ILE A 23 -0.32 -1.31 -2.87
CA ILE A 23 0.95 -1.05 -3.56
C ILE A 23 2.04 -0.83 -2.51
N THR A 24 3.20 -1.44 -2.73
CA THR A 24 4.41 -1.17 -1.95
C THR A 24 5.39 -0.36 -2.79
N VAL A 25 5.89 0.77 -2.26
CA VAL A 25 6.95 1.55 -2.92
C VAL A 25 8.33 0.95 -2.64
N ARG A 26 9.27 1.12 -3.57
CA ARG A 26 10.67 0.71 -3.37
C ARG A 26 11.36 1.57 -2.30
N GLU A 27 12.49 1.08 -1.79
CA GLU A 27 13.16 1.62 -0.58
C GLU A 27 13.64 3.06 -0.74
N ASP A 28 13.95 3.44 -1.97
CA ASP A 28 14.43 4.76 -2.39
C ASP A 28 13.31 5.79 -2.57
N ILE A 29 12.03 5.38 -2.46
CA ILE A 29 10.89 6.25 -2.65
C ILE A 29 10.29 6.68 -1.31
N ASP A 30 10.18 7.99 -1.12
CA ASP A 30 9.47 8.56 0.02
C ASP A 30 7.95 8.34 -0.12
N ILE A 31 7.43 7.37 0.64
CA ILE A 31 6.00 7.07 0.68
C ILE A 31 5.14 8.25 1.15
N LYS A 32 5.66 9.14 2.01
CA LYS A 32 4.87 10.27 2.51
C LYS A 32 4.57 11.22 1.37
N LYS A 33 5.60 11.57 0.59
CA LYS A 33 5.47 12.38 -0.63
C LYS A 33 4.55 11.74 -1.67
N VAL A 34 4.57 10.41 -1.80
CA VAL A 34 3.63 9.68 -2.67
C VAL A 34 2.19 9.85 -2.19
N ILE A 35 1.92 9.63 -0.90
CA ILE A 35 0.58 9.75 -0.31
C ILE A 35 0.08 11.19 -0.38
N GLU A 36 0.92 12.16 0.00
CA GLU A 36 0.60 13.60 -0.05
C GLU A 36 0.21 14.03 -1.48
N LYS A 37 1.00 13.66 -2.50
CA LYS A 37 0.66 13.98 -3.90
C LYS A 37 -0.62 13.30 -4.39
N LEU A 38 -0.94 12.10 -3.90
CA LEU A 38 -2.20 11.43 -4.23
C LEU A 38 -3.38 12.15 -3.56
N GLU A 39 -3.22 12.57 -2.30
CA GLU A 39 -4.23 13.30 -1.54
C GLU A 39 -4.49 14.70 -2.15
N GLU A 40 -3.43 15.42 -2.56
CA GLU A 40 -3.52 16.68 -3.31
C GLU A 40 -4.30 16.52 -4.62
N ALA A 41 -4.23 15.34 -5.25
CA ALA A 41 -4.98 15.00 -6.46
C ALA A 41 -6.42 14.51 -6.16
N GLY A 42 -6.87 14.56 -4.91
CA GLY A 42 -8.19 14.10 -4.49
C GLY A 42 -8.33 12.57 -4.46
N ILE A 43 -7.21 11.83 -4.43
CA ILE A 43 -7.18 10.37 -4.39
C ILE A 43 -6.87 9.92 -2.97
N GLU A 44 -7.89 9.41 -2.29
CA GLU A 44 -7.73 8.87 -0.95
C GLU A 44 -6.98 7.53 -0.96
N THR A 45 -6.04 7.37 -0.02
CA THR A 45 -5.34 6.11 0.24
C THR A 45 -5.36 5.77 1.72
N ARG A 46 -5.00 4.52 2.05
CA ARG A 46 -4.86 4.05 3.43
C ARG A 46 -3.59 3.24 3.62
N LYS A 47 -2.96 3.37 4.80
CA LYS A 47 -1.96 2.41 5.25
C LYS A 47 -2.60 1.03 5.46
N LEU A 48 -1.81 -0.02 5.34
CA LEU A 48 -2.32 -1.38 5.53
C LEU A 48 -2.53 -1.69 7.02
N PHE A 49 -3.67 -1.26 7.54
CA PHE A 49 -4.10 -1.43 8.93
C PHE A 49 -3.00 -1.00 9.92
N ALA A 50 -2.68 -1.83 10.92
CA ALA A 50 -1.60 -1.60 11.88
C ALA A 50 -0.20 -1.74 11.27
N GLY A 51 -0.06 -2.26 10.05
CA GLY A 51 1.23 -2.70 9.51
C GLY A 51 1.83 -3.80 10.37
N ASN A 52 2.81 -3.44 11.21
CA ASN A 52 3.35 -4.32 12.24
C ASN A 52 2.64 -4.06 13.57
N ILE A 53 1.73 -4.95 13.95
CA ILE A 53 0.94 -4.81 15.19
C ILE A 53 1.81 -4.73 16.44
N LEU A 54 2.96 -5.40 16.48
CA LEU A 54 3.87 -5.37 17.63
C LEU A 54 4.58 -4.02 17.82
N LYS A 55 4.56 -3.15 16.80
CA LYS A 55 5.07 -1.77 16.89
C LYS A 55 3.99 -0.76 17.25
N GLN A 56 2.74 -1.20 17.43
CA GLN A 56 1.65 -0.33 17.85
C GLN A 56 1.70 -0.11 19.37
N PRO A 57 1.35 1.10 19.88
CA PRO A 57 1.47 1.42 21.30
C PRO A 57 0.77 0.42 22.24
N ALA A 58 -0.40 -0.08 21.85
CA ALA A 58 -1.17 -1.03 22.67
C ALA A 58 -0.53 -2.42 22.81
N PHE A 59 0.50 -2.73 22.01
CA PHE A 59 1.10 -4.06 21.90
C PHE A 59 2.59 -4.10 22.29
N LEU A 60 3.18 -2.97 22.72
CA LEU A 60 4.60 -2.89 23.05
C LEU A 60 5.00 -3.86 24.18
N ASP A 61 4.14 -4.05 25.17
CA ASP A 61 4.45 -4.81 26.40
C ASP A 61 3.66 -6.12 26.53
N ILE A 62 3.00 -6.59 25.45
CA ILE A 62 2.23 -7.82 25.53
C ILE A 62 3.15 -9.06 25.51
N PRO A 63 2.87 -10.11 26.30
CA PRO A 63 3.58 -11.36 26.18
C PRO A 63 3.40 -11.96 24.78
N HIS A 64 4.50 -12.19 24.05
CA HIS A 64 4.47 -12.75 22.71
C HIS A 64 5.76 -13.54 22.40
N ARG A 65 5.78 -14.20 21.24
CA ARG A 65 6.97 -14.88 20.72
C ARG A 65 7.23 -14.44 19.28
N ILE A 66 8.50 -14.38 18.92
CA ILE A 66 8.96 -14.12 17.57
C ILE A 66 9.77 -15.33 17.10
N VAL A 67 9.47 -15.83 15.90
CA VAL A 67 10.25 -16.88 15.25
C VAL A 67 10.73 -16.31 13.91
N GLY A 68 12.05 -16.24 13.72
CA GLY A 68 12.64 -15.58 12.55
C GLY A 68 12.64 -14.06 12.68
N ASN A 69 12.19 -13.36 11.64
CA ASN A 69 12.09 -11.91 11.61
C ASN A 69 10.82 -11.44 10.89
N PHE A 70 10.52 -10.16 11.00
CA PHE A 70 9.33 -9.54 10.42
C PHE A 70 9.68 -8.52 9.34
N LYS A 71 10.72 -8.79 8.53
CA LYS A 71 11.17 -7.86 7.48
C LYS A 71 10.01 -7.42 6.59
N ASN A 72 9.26 -8.37 6.02
CA ASN A 72 8.14 -8.04 5.14
C ASN A 72 7.01 -7.30 5.87
N THR A 73 6.76 -7.61 7.14
CA THR A 73 5.75 -6.88 7.95
C THR A 73 6.18 -5.44 8.20
N ASP A 74 7.46 -5.21 8.45
CA ASP A 74 8.04 -3.88 8.60
C ASP A 74 8.03 -3.10 7.28
N GLU A 75 8.30 -3.77 6.16
CA GLU A 75 8.14 -3.19 4.82
C GLU A 75 6.69 -2.82 4.52
N ILE A 76 5.73 -3.66 4.91
CA ILE A 76 4.31 -3.36 4.79
C ILE A 76 3.96 -2.11 5.60
N MET A 77 4.36 -2.05 6.86
CA MET A 77 4.08 -0.93 7.75
C MET A 77 4.64 0.39 7.20
N THR A 78 5.85 0.34 6.67
CA THR A 78 6.59 1.56 6.29
C THR A 78 6.32 1.97 4.85
N ARG A 79 6.20 1.02 3.91
CA ARG A 79 6.23 1.28 2.46
C ARG A 79 4.98 0.83 1.70
N THR A 80 3.96 0.30 2.39
CA THR A 80 2.72 -0.14 1.72
C THR A 80 1.53 0.75 2.08
N PHE A 81 0.71 1.01 1.08
CA PHE A 81 -0.61 1.63 1.20
C PHE A 81 -1.56 0.95 0.21
N PHE A 82 -2.86 1.23 0.28
CA PHE A 82 -3.83 0.68 -0.65
C PHE A 82 -4.86 1.72 -1.11
N PHE A 83 -5.41 1.46 -2.29
CA PHE A 83 -6.56 2.17 -2.85
C PHE A 83 -7.86 1.43 -2.56
N GLY A 84 -8.96 2.16 -2.40
CA GLY A 84 -10.29 1.56 -2.42
C GLY A 84 -10.61 0.97 -3.80
N VAL A 85 -11.29 -0.18 -3.83
CA VAL A 85 -11.78 -0.83 -5.07
C VAL A 85 -13.24 -1.22 -4.97
N TYR A 86 -14.00 -0.48 -4.16
CA TYR A 86 -15.40 -0.79 -3.91
C TYR A 86 -16.26 -0.59 -5.18
N PRO A 87 -17.44 -1.24 -5.27
CA PRO A 87 -18.22 -1.28 -6.51
C PRO A 87 -18.73 0.06 -7.06
N GLY A 88 -18.69 1.14 -6.28
CA GLY A 88 -19.14 2.47 -6.73
C GLY A 88 -18.11 3.26 -7.53
N LEU A 89 -16.88 2.73 -7.70
CA LEU A 89 -15.87 3.37 -8.55
C LEU A 89 -16.16 3.16 -10.03
N THR A 90 -16.31 4.24 -10.77
CA THR A 90 -16.53 4.19 -12.21
C THR A 90 -15.24 3.86 -12.97
N GLU A 91 -15.35 3.64 -14.27
CA GLU A 91 -14.17 3.48 -15.12
C GLU A 91 -13.33 4.76 -15.18
N GLU A 92 -13.97 5.92 -15.34
CA GLU A 92 -13.28 7.21 -15.39
C GLU A 92 -12.51 7.50 -14.10
N MET A 93 -13.07 7.17 -12.94
CA MET A 93 -12.38 7.30 -11.65
C MET A 93 -11.14 6.41 -11.58
N ARG A 94 -11.22 5.17 -12.09
CA ARG A 94 -10.09 4.23 -12.10
C ARG A 94 -9.00 4.68 -13.07
N GLU A 95 -9.39 5.17 -14.25
CA GLU A 95 -8.46 5.74 -15.24
C GLU A 95 -7.73 6.96 -14.68
N TYR A 96 -8.46 7.88 -14.03
CA TYR A 96 -7.88 9.04 -13.36
C TYR A 96 -6.81 8.63 -12.33
N VAL A 97 -7.11 7.66 -11.47
CA VAL A 97 -6.14 7.13 -10.49
C VAL A 97 -4.89 6.59 -11.20
N VAL A 98 -5.08 5.79 -12.25
CA VAL A 98 -3.96 5.21 -13.01
C VAL A 98 -3.12 6.29 -13.68
N GLU A 99 -3.73 7.32 -14.25
CA GLU A 99 -3.02 8.45 -14.88
C GLU A 99 -2.20 9.25 -13.87
N VAL A 100 -2.80 9.60 -12.73
CA VAL A 100 -2.12 10.34 -11.66
C VAL A 100 -0.96 9.53 -11.10
N VAL A 101 -1.17 8.24 -10.80
CA VAL A 101 -0.10 7.36 -10.30
C VAL A 101 1.03 7.23 -11.32
N ARG A 102 0.72 7.07 -12.62
CA ARG A 102 1.74 7.00 -13.67
C ARG A 102 2.54 8.29 -13.79
N LYS A 103 1.88 9.45 -13.72
CA LYS A 103 2.54 10.76 -13.76
C LYS A 103 3.44 10.94 -12.54
N LEU A 104 2.89 10.72 -11.35
CA LEU A 104 3.60 10.79 -10.08
C LEU A 104 4.88 9.94 -10.09
N LEU A 105 4.76 8.66 -10.45
CA LEU A 105 5.89 7.74 -10.48
C LEU A 105 6.90 8.06 -11.57
N LYS A 106 6.57 8.84 -12.62
CA LYS A 106 7.56 9.30 -13.61
C LYS A 106 8.37 10.49 -13.10
N GLU A 107 7.79 11.33 -12.25
CA GLU A 107 8.42 12.54 -11.69
C GLU A 107 9.29 12.26 -10.46
N LEU A 108 9.07 11.14 -9.78
CA LEU A 108 9.91 10.64 -8.69
C LEU A 108 11.21 10.05 -9.23
#